data_AF-A0AAW7XL53-F1
#
_entry.id   AF-A0AAW7XL53-F1
#
_cell.length_a   1.000
_cell.length_b   1.000
_cell.length_c   1.000
_cell.angle_alpha   90.00
_cell.angle_beta   90.00
_cell.angle_gamma   90.00
#
_symmetry.space_group_name_H-M   'P 1'
#
loop_
_entity.id
_entity.type
_entity.pdbx_description
1 polymer ?
#
loop_
_entity_poly.entity_id
_entity_poly.type
_entity_poly.pdbx_seq_one_letter_code
_entity_poly.pdbx_strand_id
1 'polypeptide(L)'
;MMKLIYATISTALFTTVTFTSAAYADESCSASANSLHASYQATQTLNTENTTRNIQVDLWRQGNVVMHSYPNGTGDIWHKLPKNQMRMDKYFDQAKRLIEYEAADLTTLGKSKTWDSVNYLINKNFLTQLTKESETGSGCQITTKYSGEVNGTTYHIEWNPSLDLLVSMKASNKRLIESWNLAQLDTQKSEVEAAINQRFKYMTTDFADIGDNEADPFLIKMINLGYIDHAPQAVYDANGNNIAQPAHSHEHGHSH
;
A
#
# COMPACT_ATOMS: atom_id res chain seq x y z
N MET A 1 -58.17 6.53 71.95
CA MET A 1 -56.86 7.20 71.78
C MET A 1 -56.28 6.76 70.45
N MET A 2 -56.10 7.72 69.54
CA MET A 2 -55.75 7.51 68.14
C MET A 2 -54.22 7.39 68.00
N LYS A 3 -53.72 6.36 67.29
CA LYS A 3 -52.30 6.25 66.90
C LYS A 3 -52.17 6.54 65.40
N LEU A 4 -51.40 7.58 65.08
CA LEU A 4 -50.90 7.89 63.73
C LEU A 4 -49.83 6.87 63.32
N ILE A 5 -49.86 6.41 62.07
CA ILE A 5 -48.79 5.66 61.44
C ILE A 5 -48.26 6.51 60.28
N TYR A 6 -46.97 6.84 60.33
CA TYR A 6 -46.23 7.50 59.25
C TYR A 6 -45.69 6.44 58.29
N ALA A 7 -45.93 6.62 56.99
CA ALA A 7 -45.29 5.84 55.93
C ALA A 7 -44.10 6.63 55.37
N THR A 8 -42.90 6.08 55.46
CA THR A 8 -41.67 6.62 54.88
C THR A 8 -41.57 6.23 53.41
N ILE A 9 -41.34 7.22 52.53
CA ILE A 9 -41.04 7.02 51.11
C ILE A 9 -39.53 6.88 50.98
N SER A 10 -39.07 5.73 50.46
CA SER A 10 -37.66 5.47 50.18
C SER A 10 -37.37 5.79 48.72
N THR A 11 -36.61 6.86 48.46
CA THR A 11 -36.22 7.28 47.11
C THR A 11 -35.03 6.44 46.64
N ALA A 12 -35.23 5.61 45.61
CA ALA A 12 -34.15 4.87 44.96
C ALA A 12 -33.41 5.78 43.96
N LEU A 13 -32.11 5.95 44.16
CA LEU A 13 -31.22 6.74 43.30
C LEU A 13 -30.79 5.88 42.09
N PHE A 14 -31.30 6.17 40.90
CA PHE A 14 -30.84 5.56 39.66
C PHE A 14 -29.55 6.25 39.19
N THR A 15 -28.40 5.62 39.45
CA THR A 15 -27.12 5.99 38.83
C THR A 15 -27.12 5.52 37.38
N THR A 16 -27.28 6.45 36.44
CA THR A 16 -27.08 6.22 35.01
C THR A 16 -25.59 6.08 34.72
N VAL A 17 -25.17 4.88 34.32
CA VAL A 17 -23.82 4.62 33.80
C VAL A 17 -23.74 5.17 32.38
N THR A 18 -23.04 6.29 32.19
CA THR A 18 -22.70 6.80 30.86
C THR A 18 -21.56 5.96 30.29
N PHE A 19 -21.87 5.08 29.34
CA PHE A 19 -20.85 4.37 28.55
C PHE A 19 -20.16 5.36 27.61
N THR A 20 -18.84 5.53 27.80
CA THR A 20 -17.99 6.36 26.95
C THR A 20 -17.84 5.74 25.55
N SER A 21 -18.33 6.43 24.53
CA SER A 21 -18.43 5.98 23.13
C SER A 21 -17.12 6.05 22.32
N ALA A 22 -16.00 6.45 22.92
CA ALA A 22 -14.74 6.66 22.21
C ALA A 22 -14.11 5.36 21.69
N ALA A 23 -14.21 4.25 22.43
CA ALA A 23 -13.54 2.99 22.08
C ALA A 23 -14.11 2.30 20.82
N TYR A 24 -15.41 2.48 20.55
CA TYR A 24 -16.06 1.88 19.38
C TYR A 24 -15.63 2.51 18.05
N ALA A 25 -15.25 3.79 18.07
CA ALA A 25 -14.79 4.47 16.86
C ALA A 25 -13.42 3.93 16.41
N ASP A 26 -12.48 3.74 17.34
CA ASP A 26 -11.13 3.26 17.03
C ASP A 26 -11.11 1.81 16.51
N GLU A 27 -11.92 0.92 17.08
CA GLU A 27 -12.03 -0.47 16.62
C GLU A 27 -12.60 -0.56 15.20
N SER A 28 -13.56 0.31 14.86
CA SER A 28 -14.12 0.38 13.51
C SER A 28 -13.12 0.86 12.46
N CYS A 29 -12.26 1.83 12.79
CA CYS A 29 -11.22 2.30 11.87
C CYS A 29 -10.15 1.22 11.65
N SER A 30 -9.77 0.49 12.70
CA SER A 30 -8.77 -0.59 12.60
C SER A 30 -9.24 -1.74 11.70
N ALA A 31 -10.52 -2.11 11.75
CA ALA A 31 -11.11 -3.08 10.83
C ALA A 31 -11.04 -2.60 9.37
N SER A 32 -11.37 -1.33 9.14
CA SER A 32 -11.28 -0.69 7.81
C SER A 32 -9.83 -0.55 7.32
N ALA A 33 -8.87 -0.26 8.21
CA ALA A 33 -7.45 -0.13 7.86
C ALA A 33 -6.88 -1.41 7.22
N ASN A 34 -7.40 -2.57 7.64
CA ASN A 34 -7.01 -3.88 7.15
C ASN A 34 -7.85 -4.37 5.95
N SER A 35 -8.90 -3.64 5.58
CA SER A 35 -9.83 -4.01 4.52
C SER A 35 -10.32 -2.76 3.79
N LEU A 36 -9.55 -2.30 2.80
CA LEU A 36 -9.87 -1.09 2.05
C LEU A 36 -9.42 -1.16 0.59
N HIS A 37 -10.01 -0.28 -0.22
CA HIS A 37 -9.55 0.10 -1.55
C HIS A 37 -9.24 1.59 -1.56
N ALA A 38 -8.05 1.96 -2.02
CA ALA A 38 -7.62 3.34 -2.18
C ALA A 38 -7.13 3.56 -3.61
N SER A 39 -7.75 4.48 -4.34
CA SER A 39 -7.32 4.87 -5.68
C SER A 39 -6.43 6.09 -5.62
N TYR A 40 -5.27 6.03 -6.27
CA TYR A 40 -4.27 7.08 -6.27
C TYR A 40 -4.03 7.63 -7.67
N GLN A 41 -3.83 8.95 -7.72
CA GLN A 41 -3.21 9.63 -8.85
C GLN A 41 -1.82 10.08 -8.43
N ALA A 42 -0.82 9.64 -9.19
CA ALA A 42 0.56 9.99 -8.97
C ALA A 42 1.19 10.59 -10.21
N THR A 43 2.17 11.46 -10.01
CA THR A 43 2.93 12.09 -11.07
C THR A 43 4.42 12.01 -10.77
N GLN A 44 5.21 11.84 -11.82
CA GLN A 44 6.67 11.89 -11.77
C GLN A 44 7.16 12.83 -12.85
N THR A 45 7.81 13.91 -12.44
CA THR A 45 8.36 14.92 -13.34
C THR A 45 9.87 14.91 -13.25
N LEU A 46 10.53 14.56 -14.37
CA LEU A 46 11.98 14.68 -14.53
C LEU A 46 12.33 16.13 -14.86
N ASN A 47 12.96 16.83 -13.92
CA ASN A 47 13.30 18.25 -14.07
C ASN A 47 14.27 18.51 -15.22
N THR A 48 15.11 17.53 -15.58
CA THR A 48 16.10 17.65 -16.66
C THR A 48 15.47 17.63 -18.04
N GLU A 49 14.31 17.01 -18.18
CA GLU A 49 13.66 16.74 -19.47
C GLU A 49 12.28 17.39 -19.58
N ASN A 50 11.79 18.03 -18.51
CA ASN A 50 10.41 18.51 -18.37
C ASN A 50 9.35 17.46 -18.76
N THR A 51 9.69 16.17 -18.63
CA THR A 51 8.79 15.06 -18.94
C THR A 51 8.03 14.69 -17.68
N THR A 52 6.70 14.66 -17.78
CA THR A 52 5.82 14.22 -16.69
C THR A 52 5.12 12.93 -17.07
N ARG A 53 5.25 11.93 -16.22
CA ARG A 53 4.51 10.67 -16.29
C ARG A 53 3.36 10.71 -15.29
N ASN A 54 2.16 10.41 -15.75
CA ASN A 54 1.00 10.19 -14.89
C ASN A 54 0.86 8.70 -14.60
N ILE A 55 0.51 8.39 -13.36
CA ILE A 55 0.41 7.03 -12.85
C ILE A 55 -0.91 6.94 -12.09
N GLN A 56 -1.68 5.89 -12.36
CA GLN A 56 -2.86 5.54 -11.58
C GLN A 56 -2.61 4.18 -10.94
N VAL A 57 -2.94 4.09 -9.66
CA VAL A 57 -2.70 2.89 -8.84
C VAL A 57 -3.88 2.71 -7.93
N ASP A 58 -4.49 1.53 -7.98
CA ASP A 58 -5.42 1.12 -6.94
C ASP A 58 -4.69 0.21 -5.94
N LEU A 59 -4.77 0.57 -4.66
CA LEU A 59 -4.28 -0.21 -3.53
C LEU A 59 -5.48 -0.91 -2.89
N TRP A 60 -5.46 -2.24 -2.89
CA TRP A 60 -6.44 -3.07 -2.20
C TRP A 60 -5.75 -3.77 -1.04
N ARG A 61 -6.30 -3.67 0.16
CA ARG A 61 -5.78 -4.36 1.35
C ARG A 61 -6.81 -5.34 1.86
N GLN A 62 -6.40 -6.56 2.14
CA GLN A 62 -7.21 -7.57 2.81
C GLN A 62 -6.31 -8.39 3.75
N GLY A 63 -6.08 -7.85 4.95
CA GLY A 63 -5.24 -8.47 5.98
C GLY A 63 -3.81 -8.72 5.49
N ASN A 64 -3.47 -9.97 5.22
CA ASN A 64 -2.15 -10.40 4.75
C ASN A 64 -2.00 -10.39 3.22
N VAL A 65 -3.00 -9.88 2.49
CA VAL A 65 -2.95 -9.74 1.04
C VAL A 65 -3.07 -8.27 0.67
N VAL A 66 -2.18 -7.80 -0.20
CA VAL A 66 -2.22 -6.45 -0.77
C VAL A 66 -2.14 -6.54 -2.28
N MET A 67 -3.08 -5.95 -2.99
CA MET A 67 -3.05 -5.89 -4.45
C MET A 67 -2.83 -4.45 -4.92
N HIS A 68 -1.85 -4.26 -5.81
CA HIS A 68 -1.65 -3.02 -6.57
C HIS A 68 -2.16 -3.24 -8.00
N SER A 69 -3.17 -2.49 -8.41
CA SER A 69 -3.79 -2.61 -9.72
C SER A 69 -3.53 -1.39 -10.59
N TYR A 70 -3.40 -1.63 -11.90
CA TYR A 70 -3.13 -0.60 -12.89
C TYR A 70 -4.20 -0.59 -14.00
N PRO A 71 -4.42 0.57 -14.67
CA PRO A 71 -5.52 0.73 -15.64
C PRO A 71 -5.45 -0.20 -16.87
N ASN A 72 -4.27 -0.73 -17.19
CA ASN A 72 -4.06 -1.66 -18.30
C ASN A 72 -4.54 -3.09 -18.00
N GLY A 73 -5.14 -3.34 -16.82
CA GLY A 73 -5.59 -4.66 -16.41
C GLY A 73 -4.46 -5.57 -15.95
N THR A 74 -3.33 -5.01 -15.50
CA THR A 74 -2.27 -5.76 -14.83
C THR A 74 -2.07 -5.26 -13.41
N GLY A 75 -1.34 -6.03 -12.61
CA GLY A 75 -1.01 -5.63 -11.25
C GLY A 75 -0.25 -6.71 -10.51
N ASP A 76 0.02 -6.42 -9.25
CA ASP A 76 0.83 -7.27 -8.37
C ASP A 76 0.03 -7.57 -7.10
N ILE A 77 -0.06 -8.84 -6.71
CA ILE A 77 -0.69 -9.31 -5.48
C ILE A 77 0.41 -9.78 -4.53
N TRP A 78 0.60 -9.07 -3.44
CA TRP A 78 1.59 -9.36 -2.41
C TRP A 78 0.94 -10.16 -1.29
N HIS A 79 1.61 -11.23 -0.88
CA HIS A 79 1.19 -12.06 0.24
C HIS A 79 2.20 -11.94 1.38
N LYS A 80 1.73 -11.57 2.57
CA LYS A 80 2.54 -11.61 3.79
C LYS A 80 2.58 -13.04 4.32
N LEU A 81 3.78 -13.60 4.38
CA LEU A 81 4.05 -14.92 4.93
C LEU A 81 4.62 -14.80 6.35
N PRO A 82 4.68 -15.92 7.13
CA PRO A 82 5.37 -15.94 8.41
C PRO A 82 6.82 -15.43 8.32
N LYS A 83 7.37 -14.97 9.45
CA LYS A 83 8.73 -14.40 9.52
C LYS A 83 8.96 -13.19 8.59
N ASN A 84 7.90 -12.45 8.26
CA ASN A 84 7.94 -11.28 7.37
C ASN A 84 8.47 -11.58 5.96
N GLN A 85 8.37 -12.83 5.51
CA GLN A 85 8.62 -13.16 4.11
C GLN A 85 7.45 -12.70 3.24
N MET A 86 7.71 -12.53 1.95
CA MET A 86 6.69 -12.17 0.97
C MET A 86 6.87 -12.97 -0.31
N ARG A 87 5.75 -13.31 -0.92
CA ARG A 87 5.66 -13.72 -2.32
C ARG A 87 4.75 -12.76 -3.08
N MET A 88 4.86 -12.75 -4.39
CA MET A 88 4.11 -11.85 -5.25
C MET A 88 3.52 -12.60 -6.44
N ASP A 89 2.26 -12.38 -6.75
CA ASP A 89 1.64 -12.86 -7.98
C ASP A 89 1.44 -11.68 -8.94
N LYS A 90 2.02 -11.72 -10.13
CA LYS A 90 1.73 -10.74 -11.18
C LYS A 90 0.53 -11.20 -11.98
N TYR A 91 -0.53 -10.39 -12.05
CA TYR A 91 -1.75 -10.76 -12.75
C TYR A 91 -1.94 -10.03 -14.08
N PHE A 92 -2.66 -10.70 -14.98
CA PHE A 92 -3.03 -10.21 -16.31
C PHE A 92 -4.51 -10.47 -16.56
N ASP A 93 -5.35 -9.46 -16.37
CA ASP A 93 -6.81 -9.60 -16.44
C ASP A 93 -7.31 -10.01 -17.83
N GLN A 94 -6.65 -9.57 -18.91
CA GLN A 94 -7.03 -9.94 -20.27
C GLN A 94 -6.77 -11.42 -20.56
N ALA A 95 -5.64 -11.94 -20.06
CA ALA A 95 -5.24 -13.33 -20.28
C ALA A 95 -5.82 -14.28 -19.21
N LYS A 96 -6.33 -13.75 -18.09
CA LYS A 96 -6.74 -14.52 -16.91
C LYS A 96 -5.60 -15.39 -16.38
N ARG A 97 -4.42 -14.78 -16.26
CA ARG A 97 -3.16 -15.41 -15.84
C ARG A 97 -2.57 -14.77 -14.58
N LEU A 98 -1.90 -15.60 -13.78
CA LEU A 98 -0.97 -15.19 -12.72
C LEU A 98 0.40 -15.77 -13.02
N ILE A 99 1.44 -14.99 -12.75
CA ILE A 99 2.81 -15.47 -12.61
C ILE A 99 3.20 -15.34 -11.15
N GLU A 100 3.57 -16.45 -10.53
CA GLU A 100 3.92 -16.54 -9.11
C GLU A 100 5.42 -16.32 -8.94
N TYR A 101 5.81 -15.42 -8.05
CA TYR A 101 7.20 -15.14 -7.68
C TYR A 101 7.40 -15.46 -6.21
N GLU A 102 8.26 -16.43 -5.92
CA GLU A 102 8.66 -16.76 -4.57
C GLU A 102 9.64 -15.72 -4.00
N ALA A 103 9.84 -15.75 -2.69
CA ALA A 103 10.72 -14.80 -2.00
C ALA A 103 12.15 -14.79 -2.58
N ALA A 104 12.64 -15.96 -3.00
CA ALA A 104 13.95 -16.12 -3.62
C ALA A 104 14.02 -15.46 -5.00
N ASP A 105 12.95 -15.55 -5.80
CA ASP A 105 12.86 -14.91 -7.12
C ASP A 105 12.88 -13.40 -6.97
N LEU A 106 12.07 -12.87 -6.04
CA LEU A 106 12.02 -11.43 -5.75
C LEU A 106 13.40 -10.89 -5.35
N THR A 107 14.15 -11.68 -4.57
CA THR A 107 15.52 -11.32 -4.18
C THR A 107 16.47 -11.34 -5.36
N THR A 108 16.45 -12.41 -6.16
CA THR A 108 17.32 -12.59 -7.32
C THR A 108 17.07 -11.54 -8.40
N LEU A 109 15.82 -11.12 -8.58
CA LEU A 109 15.41 -10.11 -9.55
C LEU A 109 15.58 -8.67 -9.04
N GLY A 110 16.07 -8.46 -7.81
CA GLY A 110 16.16 -7.13 -7.20
C GLY A 110 14.79 -6.47 -6.97
N LYS A 111 13.72 -7.26 -6.86
CA LYS A 111 12.32 -6.83 -6.66
C LYS A 111 11.88 -6.90 -5.19
N SER A 112 12.79 -7.21 -4.28
CA SER A 112 12.51 -7.24 -2.84
C SER A 112 11.97 -5.90 -2.33
N LYS A 113 10.85 -5.98 -1.62
CA LYS A 113 10.20 -4.85 -0.94
C LYS A 113 10.05 -5.15 0.55
N THR A 114 9.59 -4.16 1.31
CA THR A 114 9.11 -4.39 2.69
C THR A 114 7.58 -4.46 2.69
N TRP A 115 7.00 -5.15 3.68
CA TRP A 115 5.54 -5.17 3.83
C TRP A 115 4.97 -3.76 3.92
N ASP A 116 5.62 -2.87 4.68
CA ASP A 116 5.16 -1.49 4.83
C ASP A 116 5.14 -0.76 3.49
N SER A 117 6.19 -0.89 2.66
CA SER A 117 6.22 -0.24 1.35
C SER A 117 5.12 -0.70 0.39
N VAL A 118 4.64 -1.94 0.49
CA VAL A 118 3.54 -2.43 -0.36
C VAL A 118 2.17 -2.13 0.26
N ASN A 119 2.03 -2.33 1.56
CA ASN A 119 0.77 -2.13 2.26
C ASN A 119 0.43 -0.64 2.36
N TYR A 120 1.40 0.20 2.71
CA TYR A 120 1.19 1.61 3.07
C TYR A 120 1.64 2.60 2.01
N LEU A 121 2.28 2.14 0.92
CA LEU A 121 2.99 2.93 -0.10
C LEU A 121 4.20 3.72 0.43
N ILE A 122 4.36 3.78 1.75
CA ILE A 122 5.49 4.40 2.45
C ILE A 122 5.93 3.52 3.61
N ASN A 123 7.21 3.50 3.91
CA ASN A 123 7.70 2.89 5.15
C ASN A 123 7.27 3.78 6.33
N LYS A 124 6.49 3.27 7.28
CA LYS A 124 5.97 4.12 8.38
C LYS A 124 7.09 4.69 9.26
N ASN A 125 8.21 3.98 9.40
CA ASN A 125 9.39 4.49 10.13
C ASN A 125 10.08 5.65 9.39
N PHE A 126 9.78 5.88 8.12
CA PHE A 126 10.25 7.08 7.43
C PHE A 126 9.59 8.35 7.97
N LEU A 127 8.33 8.28 8.40
CA LEU A 127 7.62 9.44 8.97
C LEU A 127 8.31 9.98 10.23
N THR A 128 9.02 9.14 10.99
CA THR A 128 9.74 9.57 12.19
C THR A 128 11.00 10.37 11.89
N GLN A 129 11.43 10.42 10.62
CA GLN A 129 12.55 11.26 10.16
C GLN A 129 12.07 12.66 9.76
N LEU A 130 10.76 12.89 9.73
CA LEU A 130 10.14 14.16 9.37
C LEU A 130 9.58 14.86 10.62
N THR A 131 9.38 16.17 10.51
CA THR A 131 8.76 16.98 11.55
C THR A 131 7.24 16.90 11.40
N LYS A 132 6.52 16.52 12.46
CA LYS A 132 5.07 16.65 12.54
C LYS A 132 4.69 18.12 12.61
N GLU A 133 3.94 18.62 11.63
CA GLU A 133 3.54 20.02 11.55
C GLU A 133 2.18 20.26 12.22
N SER A 134 1.20 19.42 11.90
CA SER A 134 -0.17 19.57 12.37
C SER A 134 -0.94 18.27 12.32
N GLU A 135 -2.05 18.22 13.05
CA GLU A 135 -3.02 17.13 13.02
C GLU A 135 -4.42 17.73 13.02
N THR A 136 -5.27 17.25 12.12
CA THR A 136 -6.61 17.79 11.88
C THR A 136 -7.62 16.68 11.67
N GLY A 137 -8.90 16.96 11.91
CA GLY A 137 -9.96 15.95 11.79
C GLY A 137 -10.19 15.17 13.09
N SER A 138 -10.98 14.10 12.99
CA SER A 138 -11.30 13.22 14.13
C SER A 138 -11.74 11.84 13.63
N GLY A 139 -11.65 10.83 14.51
CA GLY A 139 -12.01 9.44 14.16
C GLY A 139 -11.22 8.92 12.96
N CYS A 140 -11.89 8.24 12.03
CA CYS A 140 -11.24 7.70 10.83
C CYS A 140 -10.84 8.77 9.79
N GLN A 141 -11.21 10.04 9.99
CA GLN A 141 -10.92 11.15 9.09
C GLN A 141 -9.78 12.05 9.59
N ILE A 142 -9.08 11.61 10.64
CA ILE A 142 -7.91 12.34 11.14
C ILE A 142 -6.76 12.27 10.11
N THR A 143 -6.08 13.39 9.92
CA THR A 143 -4.87 13.48 9.11
C THR A 143 -3.76 14.20 9.86
N THR A 144 -2.54 13.73 9.66
CA THR A 144 -1.32 14.31 10.21
C THR A 144 -0.41 14.76 9.07
N LYS A 145 0.06 16.01 9.14
CA LYS A 145 1.00 16.57 8.16
C LYS A 145 2.43 16.48 8.69
N TYR A 146 3.32 16.01 7.82
CA TYR A 146 4.76 15.89 8.06
C TYR A 146 5.54 16.63 6.99
N SER A 147 6.65 17.25 7.37
CA SER A 147 7.59 17.83 6.41
C SER A 147 9.04 17.70 6.87
N GLY A 148 9.97 17.77 5.92
CA GLY A 148 11.39 17.75 6.21
C GLY A 148 12.24 17.49 4.97
N GLU A 149 13.54 17.48 5.17
CA GLU A 149 14.50 17.09 4.14
C GLU A 149 15.26 15.85 4.60
N VAL A 150 15.29 14.83 3.76
CA VAL A 150 16.06 13.60 3.99
C VAL A 150 16.89 13.33 2.74
N ASN A 151 18.20 13.19 2.91
CA ASN A 151 19.16 12.91 1.82
C ASN A 151 19.03 13.86 0.62
N GLY A 152 18.83 15.16 0.86
CA GLY A 152 18.71 16.18 -0.20
C GLY A 152 17.38 16.14 -0.97
N THR A 153 16.37 15.41 -0.47
CA THR A 153 15.00 15.42 -1.00
C THR A 153 14.07 16.03 0.04
N THR A 154 13.31 17.04 -0.37
CA THR A 154 12.27 17.67 0.46
C THR A 154 10.98 16.88 0.36
N TYR A 155 10.36 16.60 1.50
CA TYR A 155 9.12 15.86 1.63
C TYR A 155 8.03 16.70 2.28
N HIS A 156 6.82 16.61 1.73
CA HIS A 156 5.57 17.02 2.36
C HIS A 156 4.61 15.84 2.30
N ILE A 157 4.13 15.37 3.44
CA ILE A 157 3.31 14.15 3.53
C ILE A 157 2.09 14.43 4.39
N GLU A 158 0.92 14.05 3.89
CA GLU A 158 -0.30 13.95 4.67
C GLU A 158 -0.67 12.47 4.84
N TRP A 159 -0.80 12.06 6.09
CA TRP A 159 -1.00 10.67 6.49
C TRP A 159 -2.26 10.54 7.34
N ASN A 160 -3.08 9.53 7.09
CA ASN A 160 -4.19 9.16 7.97
C ASN A 160 -3.73 8.06 8.93
N PRO A 161 -3.47 8.36 10.22
CA PRO A 161 -3.01 7.37 11.18
C PRO A 161 -4.07 6.33 11.56
N SER A 162 -5.37 6.67 11.49
CA SER A 162 -6.45 5.74 11.84
C SER A 162 -6.63 4.63 10.81
N LEU A 163 -6.27 4.89 9.54
CA LEU A 163 -6.39 3.92 8.44
C LEU A 163 -5.03 3.38 7.96
N ASP A 164 -3.94 3.80 8.59
CA ASP A 164 -2.58 3.64 8.08
C ASP A 164 -2.52 3.95 6.55
N LEU A 165 -2.96 5.14 6.13
CA LEU A 165 -3.16 5.45 4.72
C LEU A 165 -2.45 6.73 4.30
N LEU A 166 -1.75 6.68 3.16
CA LEU A 166 -1.21 7.86 2.52
C LEU A 166 -2.36 8.69 1.94
N VAL A 167 -2.51 9.94 2.36
CA VAL A 167 -3.51 10.86 1.81
C VAL A 167 -2.89 11.67 0.68
N SER A 168 -1.72 12.25 0.93
CA SER A 168 -0.92 12.89 -0.12
C SER A 168 0.57 12.85 0.19
N MET A 169 1.40 12.88 -0.84
CA MET A 169 2.83 13.07 -0.74
C MET A 169 3.32 13.97 -1.86
N LYS A 170 4.27 14.83 -1.55
CA LYS A 170 5.18 15.44 -2.52
C LYS A 170 6.61 15.22 -2.07
N ALA A 171 7.40 14.59 -2.92
CA ALA A 171 8.84 14.43 -2.76
C ALA A 171 9.54 15.18 -3.90
N SER A 172 10.51 16.03 -3.59
CA SER A 172 11.19 16.82 -4.61
C SER A 172 12.67 16.98 -4.33
N ASN A 173 13.47 16.77 -5.35
CA ASN A 173 14.89 17.13 -5.37
C ASN A 173 15.25 17.77 -6.72
N LYS A 174 16.54 17.99 -6.97
CA LYS A 174 17.02 18.64 -8.20
C LYS A 174 16.66 17.88 -9.48
N ARG A 175 16.51 16.55 -9.42
CA ARG A 175 16.28 15.68 -10.58
C ARG A 175 14.81 15.33 -10.79
N LEU A 176 14.10 15.02 -9.72
CA LEU A 176 12.77 14.41 -9.76
C LEU A 176 11.82 15.14 -8.81
N ILE A 177 10.60 15.36 -9.28
CA ILE A 177 9.44 15.67 -8.46
C ILE A 177 8.47 14.51 -8.57
N GLU A 178 8.10 13.93 -7.44
CA GLU A 178 7.09 12.90 -7.32
C GLU A 178 5.93 13.41 -6.48
N SER A 179 4.71 13.16 -6.92
CA SER A 179 3.50 13.49 -6.17
C SER A 179 2.53 12.34 -6.17
N TRP A 180 1.83 12.13 -5.05
CA TRP A 180 0.79 11.12 -4.88
C TRP A 180 -0.40 11.77 -4.19
N ASN A 181 -1.61 11.50 -4.67
CA ASN A 181 -2.85 11.98 -4.08
C ASN A 181 -3.88 10.87 -4.06
N LEU A 182 -4.50 10.67 -2.90
CA LEU A 182 -5.67 9.82 -2.75
C LEU A 182 -6.85 10.46 -3.48
N ALA A 183 -7.40 9.75 -4.47
CA ALA A 183 -8.54 10.19 -5.26
C ALA A 183 -9.86 9.59 -4.77
N GLN A 184 -9.82 8.34 -4.31
CA GLN A 184 -11.00 7.63 -3.81
C GLN A 184 -10.59 6.66 -2.69
N LEU A 185 -11.48 6.48 -1.71
CA LEU A 185 -11.33 5.51 -0.64
C LEU A 185 -12.65 4.74 -0.47
N ASP A 186 -12.57 3.43 -0.46
CA ASP A 186 -13.63 2.51 -0.09
C ASP A 186 -13.17 1.62 1.07
N THR A 187 -14.05 1.36 2.03
CA THR A 187 -13.81 0.50 3.20
C THR A 187 -14.82 -0.65 3.29
N GLN A 188 -15.62 -0.85 2.25
CA GLN A 188 -16.61 -1.90 2.17
C GLN A 188 -15.93 -3.25 1.89
N LYS A 189 -15.73 -4.01 2.97
CA LYS A 189 -15.01 -5.28 2.95
C LYS A 189 -15.43 -6.21 1.81
N SER A 190 -16.73 -6.44 1.60
CA SER A 190 -17.21 -7.37 0.56
C SER A 190 -16.72 -7.04 -0.85
N GLU A 191 -16.59 -5.76 -1.20
CA GLU A 191 -16.11 -5.35 -2.52
C GLU A 191 -14.61 -5.61 -2.66
N VAL A 192 -13.83 -5.29 -1.62
CA VAL A 192 -12.39 -5.55 -1.56
C VAL A 192 -12.11 -7.05 -1.70
N GLU A 193 -12.81 -7.88 -0.92
CA GLU A 193 -12.63 -9.34 -0.98
C GLU A 193 -13.03 -9.89 -2.37
N ALA A 194 -14.11 -9.40 -2.97
CA ALA A 194 -14.54 -9.83 -4.29
C ALA A 194 -13.50 -9.49 -5.38
N ALA A 195 -12.93 -8.28 -5.34
CA ALA A 195 -11.94 -7.82 -6.30
C ALA A 195 -10.68 -8.71 -6.31
N ILE A 196 -10.17 -9.04 -5.12
CA ILE A 196 -8.99 -9.90 -4.95
C ILE A 196 -9.31 -11.35 -5.31
N ASN A 197 -10.39 -11.92 -4.75
CA ASN A 197 -10.77 -13.33 -4.98
C ASN A 197 -11.09 -13.65 -6.44
N GLN A 198 -11.48 -12.66 -7.24
CA GLN A 198 -11.65 -12.85 -8.69
C GLN A 198 -10.34 -13.24 -9.37
N ARG A 199 -9.20 -12.67 -8.95
CA ARG A 199 -7.88 -12.95 -9.54
C ARG A 199 -7.32 -14.29 -9.09
N PHE A 200 -7.64 -14.76 -7.89
CA PHE A 200 -7.26 -16.10 -7.43
C PHE A 200 -7.88 -17.26 -8.23
N LYS A 201 -8.81 -16.96 -9.16
CA LYS A 201 -9.38 -17.95 -10.09
C LYS A 201 -8.60 -18.05 -11.40
N TYR A 202 -7.57 -17.22 -11.59
CA TYR A 202 -6.78 -17.20 -12.83
C TYR A 202 -5.84 -18.40 -12.89
N MET A 203 -5.46 -18.79 -14.11
CA MET A 203 -4.50 -19.86 -14.29
C MET A 203 -3.11 -19.37 -13.87
N THR A 204 -2.48 -20.09 -12.95
CA THR A 204 -1.19 -19.71 -12.37
C THR A 204 -0.03 -20.42 -13.07
N THR A 205 1.15 -19.81 -13.02
CA THR A 205 2.39 -20.37 -13.55
C THR A 205 3.51 -19.90 -12.64
N ASP A 206 4.31 -20.83 -12.12
CA ASP A 206 5.52 -20.48 -11.37
C ASP A 206 6.48 -19.72 -12.28
N PHE A 207 7.11 -18.66 -11.78
CA PHE A 207 8.12 -17.92 -12.52
C PHE A 207 9.25 -18.83 -13.04
N ALA A 208 9.67 -19.83 -12.27
CA ALA A 208 10.70 -20.78 -12.69
C ALA A 208 10.28 -21.64 -13.89
N ASP A 209 8.98 -21.90 -14.06
CA ASP A 209 8.42 -22.77 -15.10
C ASP A 209 8.18 -22.05 -16.43
N ILE A 210 8.35 -20.72 -16.49
CA ILE A 210 8.12 -19.93 -17.72
C ILE A 210 9.01 -20.42 -18.87
N GLY A 211 10.27 -20.77 -18.57
CA GLY A 211 11.26 -21.20 -19.58
C GLY A 211 11.01 -22.58 -20.15
N ASP A 212 10.35 -23.48 -19.41
CA ASP A 212 10.11 -24.85 -19.85
C ASP A 212 8.79 -24.99 -20.65
N ASN A 213 7.97 -23.94 -20.66
CA ASN A 213 6.64 -23.93 -21.28
C ASN A 213 6.55 -22.97 -22.49
N GLU A 214 7.52 -23.11 -23.40
CA GLU A 214 7.65 -22.31 -24.63
C GLU A 214 6.55 -22.57 -25.67
N ALA A 215 5.65 -23.52 -25.43
CA ALA A 215 4.49 -23.76 -26.29
C ALA A 215 3.30 -22.85 -25.96
N ASP A 216 3.28 -22.22 -24.77
CA ASP A 216 2.22 -21.33 -24.34
C ASP A 216 2.39 -19.93 -24.99
N PRO A 217 1.45 -19.49 -25.87
CA PRO A 217 1.58 -18.20 -26.56
C PRO A 217 1.64 -17.00 -25.63
N PHE A 218 1.05 -17.09 -24.44
CA PHE A 218 1.12 -16.02 -23.44
C PHE A 218 2.53 -15.94 -22.84
N LEU A 219 3.15 -17.08 -22.51
CA LEU A 219 4.51 -17.11 -21.95
C LEU A 219 5.55 -16.70 -23.00
N ILE A 220 5.40 -17.14 -24.25
CA ILE A 220 6.22 -16.66 -25.38
C ILE A 220 6.14 -15.14 -25.49
N LYS A 221 4.94 -14.57 -25.41
CA LYS A 221 4.75 -13.11 -25.47
C LYS A 221 5.41 -12.41 -24.28
N MET A 222 5.36 -12.99 -23.08
CA MET A 222 6.04 -12.45 -21.91
C MET A 222 7.56 -12.45 -22.07
N ILE A 223 8.14 -13.54 -22.57
CA ILE A 223 9.58 -13.67 -22.85
C ILE A 223 10.00 -12.64 -23.90
N ASN A 224 9.27 -12.54 -25.02
CA ASN A 224 9.57 -11.62 -26.12
C ASN A 224 9.43 -10.14 -25.76
N LEU A 225 8.57 -9.81 -24.79
CA LEU A 225 8.40 -8.43 -24.28
C LEU A 225 9.44 -8.07 -23.21
N GLY A 226 10.49 -8.87 -23.01
CA GLY A 226 11.53 -8.59 -22.02
C GLY A 226 11.02 -8.67 -20.58
N TYR A 227 10.12 -9.62 -20.30
CA TYR A 227 9.56 -9.85 -18.97
C TYR A 227 8.79 -8.67 -18.36
N ILE A 228 7.96 -7.95 -19.15
CA ILE A 228 7.00 -6.91 -18.68
C ILE A 228 7.54 -6.14 -17.46
N ASP A 229 8.73 -5.57 -17.63
CA ASP A 229 9.43 -4.87 -16.56
C ASP A 229 9.09 -3.39 -16.62
N HIS A 230 7.82 -3.09 -16.35
CA HIS A 230 7.38 -1.74 -16.05
C HIS A 230 6.48 -1.81 -14.82
N ALA A 231 7.07 -2.14 -13.67
CA ALA A 231 6.43 -1.84 -12.40
C ALA A 231 6.18 -0.31 -12.38
N PRO A 232 4.93 0.17 -12.31
CA PRO A 232 4.63 1.60 -12.24
C PRO A 232 5.17 2.26 -10.96
N GLN A 233 5.70 1.46 -10.03
CA GLN A 233 6.21 1.83 -8.70
C GLN A 233 7.73 2.03 -8.64
N ALA A 234 8.46 1.85 -9.74
CA ALA A 234 9.89 2.05 -9.79
C ALA A 234 10.22 3.04 -10.92
N VAL A 235 10.93 4.10 -10.56
CA VAL A 235 11.51 5.05 -11.52
C VAL A 235 12.76 4.37 -12.04
N TYR A 236 12.92 4.21 -13.35
CA TYR A 236 14.11 3.60 -13.95
C TYR A 236 14.88 4.65 -14.75
N ASP A 237 16.21 4.62 -14.70
CA ASP A 237 17.05 5.43 -15.60
C ASP A 237 17.07 4.84 -17.03
N ALA A 238 17.68 5.55 -17.98
CA ALA A 238 17.78 5.12 -19.38
C ALA A 238 18.55 3.79 -19.59
N ASN A 239 19.17 3.25 -18.53
CA ASN A 239 19.87 1.97 -18.50
C ASN A 239 19.11 0.88 -17.71
N GLY A 240 17.90 1.18 -17.19
CA GLY A 240 17.07 0.22 -16.47
C GLY A 240 17.33 0.12 -14.96
N ASN A 241 18.00 1.09 -14.32
CA ASN A 241 18.25 1.06 -12.87
C ASN A 241 17.17 1.78 -12.06
N ASN A 242 16.72 1.18 -10.95
CA ASN A 242 15.73 1.77 -10.04
C ASN A 242 16.28 3.00 -9.29
N ILE A 243 15.76 4.19 -9.59
CA ILE A 243 16.16 5.50 -9.04
C ILE A 243 15.56 5.75 -7.64
N ALA A 244 14.59 4.94 -7.19
CA ALA A 244 13.94 5.08 -5.88
C ALA A 244 14.66 4.33 -4.74
N GLN A 245 15.75 3.61 -5.03
CA GLN A 245 16.62 3.00 -4.01
C GLN A 245 17.98 3.71 -3.98
N PRO A 246 18.59 3.93 -2.79
CA PRO A 246 20.00 4.28 -2.73
C PRO A 246 20.80 3.14 -3.38
N ALA A 247 21.66 3.46 -4.33
CA ALA A 247 22.53 2.49 -4.96
C ALA A 247 23.40 1.79 -3.91
N HIS A 248 23.17 0.51 -3.67
CA HIS A 248 24.20 -0.36 -3.10
C HIS A 248 25.07 -0.82 -4.26
N SER A 249 26.20 -0.15 -4.43
CA SER A 249 27.27 -0.58 -5.32
C SER A 249 27.82 -1.92 -4.82
N HIS A 250 27.45 -3.02 -5.47
CA HIS A 250 28.26 -4.23 -5.43
C HIS A 250 29.32 -4.11 -6.52
N GLU A 251 30.45 -3.53 -6.13
CA GLU A 251 31.69 -3.57 -6.89
C GLU A 251 32.19 -5.02 -6.91
N HIS A 252 31.90 -5.74 -7.99
CA HIS A 252 32.62 -6.99 -8.30
C HIS A 252 33.92 -6.62 -9.02
N GLY A 253 34.94 -6.32 -8.22
CA GLY A 253 36.32 -6.28 -8.69
C GLY A 253 36.73 -7.67 -9.17
N HIS A 254 36.84 -7.85 -10.48
CA HIS A 254 37.58 -8.95 -11.06
C HIS A 254 39.07 -8.58 -11.08
N SER A 255 39.86 -9.20 -10.20
CA SER A 255 41.31 -9.28 -10.39
C SER A 255 41.63 -10.46 -11.33
N HIS A 256 42.31 -10.16 -12.43
CA HIS A 256 43.22 -11.08 -13.10
C HIS A 256 44.61 -10.43 -13.08
#